data_AF-A0A510Y1H9-F1
#
_entry.id   AF-A0A510Y1H9-F1
#
_cell.length_a   1.000
_cell.length_b   1.000
_cell.length_c   1.000
_cell.angle_alpha   90.00
_cell.angle_beta   90.00
_cell.angle_gamma   90.00
#
_symmetry.space_group_name_H-M   'P 1'
#
loop_
_entity.id
_entity.type
_entity.pdbx_description
1 polymer ?
#
loop_
_entity_poly.entity_id
_entity_poly.type
_entity_poly.pdbx_seq_one_letter_code
_entity_poly.pdbx_strand_id
1 'polypeptide(L)'
;MVEQLELPLDQEPEEFEEESTEENEVQVVKEQPNLPFLNVGDTVKTVNPDEDIHDVETYYYLQKFGKEKGEIISTGTNEYEAHYYEVQFYKQIGVFYESEIIPL
;
A
#
# COMPACT_ATOMS: atom_id res chain seq x y z
N MET A 1 54.86 13.27 39.47
CA MET A 1 54.59 11.82 39.54
C MET A 1 53.11 11.70 39.80
N VAL A 2 52.34 11.21 38.83
CA VAL A 2 50.87 11.13 38.91
C VAL A 2 50.52 9.64 38.94
N GLU A 3 49.78 9.24 39.96
CA GLU A 3 49.35 7.87 40.21
C GLU A 3 48.47 7.35 39.07
N GLN A 4 48.74 6.14 38.59
CA GLN A 4 47.88 5.41 37.68
C GLN A 4 46.79 4.73 38.51
N LEU A 5 45.52 5.04 38.23
CA LEU A 5 44.39 4.30 38.77
C LEU A 5 44.28 2.96 38.02
N GLU A 6 44.57 1.87 38.70
CA GLU A 6 44.23 0.52 38.26
C GLU A 6 42.73 0.29 38.50
N LEU A 7 41.96 0.13 37.42
CA LEU A 7 40.57 -0.31 37.47
C LEU A 7 40.54 -1.83 37.71
N PRO A 8 39.69 -2.34 38.63
CA PRO A 8 39.54 -3.79 38.79
C PRO A 8 38.84 -4.38 37.57
N LEU A 9 39.51 -5.32 36.90
CA LEU A 9 38.90 -6.27 35.96
C LEU A 9 38.11 -7.30 36.77
N ASP A 10 36.81 -7.12 36.87
CA ASP A 10 35.87 -8.23 37.07
C ASP A 10 34.46 -7.75 36.75
N GLN A 11 34.13 -7.78 35.46
CA GLN A 11 32.76 -7.95 35.01
C GLN A 11 32.81 -8.96 33.86
N GLU A 12 32.33 -10.17 34.16
CA GLU A 12 32.07 -11.22 33.18
C GLU A 12 31.15 -10.65 32.08
N PRO A 13 31.29 -11.09 30.82
CA PRO A 13 30.36 -10.66 29.77
C PRO A 13 28.95 -11.13 30.15
N GLU A 14 28.03 -10.19 30.38
CA GLU A 14 26.61 -10.50 30.35
C GLU A 14 26.32 -11.10 28.97
N GLU A 15 26.05 -12.41 28.92
CA GLU A 15 25.45 -13.05 27.77
C GLU A 15 24.09 -12.39 27.56
N PHE A 16 24.02 -11.49 26.58
CA PHE A 16 22.76 -10.99 26.05
C PHE A 16 22.09 -12.21 25.39
N GLU A 17 21.19 -12.87 26.12
CA GLU A 17 20.19 -13.72 25.51
C GLU A 17 19.32 -12.79 24.64
N GLU A 18 19.66 -12.70 23.35
CA GLU A 18 18.72 -12.23 22.33
C GLU A 18 17.57 -13.24 22.31
N GLU A 19 16.55 -12.99 23.15
CA GLU A 19 15.24 -13.57 22.99
C GLU A 19 14.71 -13.06 21.65
N SER A 20 15.01 -13.79 20.59
CA SER A 20 14.39 -13.63 19.29
C SER A 20 12.92 -14.00 19.48
N THR A 21 12.11 -13.02 19.90
CA THR A 21 10.68 -13.06 19.65
C THR A 21 10.53 -13.08 18.14
N GLU A 22 10.41 -14.29 17.57
CA GLU A 22 9.67 -14.52 16.34
C GLU A 22 8.27 -13.97 16.59
N GLU A 23 8.14 -12.65 16.39
CA GLU A 23 6.88 -12.03 16.03
C GLU A 23 6.49 -12.68 14.72
N ASN A 24 5.79 -13.80 14.86
CA ASN A 24 5.05 -14.44 13.80
C ASN A 24 4.00 -13.41 13.41
N GLU A 25 4.40 -12.46 12.55
CA GLU A 25 3.50 -11.59 11.82
C GLU A 25 2.56 -12.56 11.10
N VAL A 26 1.40 -12.78 11.73
CA VAL A 26 0.24 -13.31 11.06
C VAL A 26 -0.01 -12.27 9.98
N GLN A 27 0.55 -12.51 8.79
CA GLN A 27 0.12 -11.85 7.59
C GLN A 27 -1.37 -12.14 7.52
N VAL A 28 -2.15 -11.17 7.99
CA VAL A 28 -3.54 -11.07 7.64
C VAL A 28 -3.49 -10.83 6.15
N VAL A 29 -3.46 -11.93 5.39
CA VAL A 29 -3.85 -11.95 4.00
C VAL A 29 -5.29 -11.49 4.07
N LYS A 30 -5.49 -10.16 4.05
CA LYS A 30 -6.75 -9.59 3.64
C LYS A 30 -6.93 -10.21 2.28
N GLU A 31 -7.83 -11.19 2.17
CA GLU A 31 -8.27 -11.71 0.89
C GLU A 31 -8.52 -10.47 0.05
N GLN A 32 -7.60 -10.20 -0.89
CA GLN A 32 -7.84 -9.17 -1.88
C GLN A 32 -9.18 -9.58 -2.48
N PRO A 33 -10.19 -8.71 -2.45
CA PRO A 33 -11.49 -9.07 -2.95
C PRO A 33 -11.25 -9.63 -4.35
N ASN A 34 -11.64 -10.88 -4.59
CA ASN A 34 -11.63 -11.51 -5.91
C ASN A 34 -12.64 -10.74 -6.77
N LEU A 35 -12.32 -9.49 -7.11
CA LEU A 35 -13.07 -8.71 -8.06
C LEU A 35 -12.83 -9.40 -9.40
N PRO A 36 -13.89 -9.72 -10.15
CA PRO A 36 -13.70 -10.24 -11.50
C PRO A 36 -12.83 -9.23 -12.26
N PHE A 37 -11.77 -9.72 -12.91
CA PHE A 37 -10.93 -8.91 -13.79
C PHE A 37 -11.81 -8.01 -14.66
N LEU A 38 -11.65 -6.70 -14.49
CA LEU A 38 -12.43 -5.73 -15.23
C LEU A 38 -11.89 -5.64 -16.66
N ASN A 39 -12.80 -5.51 -17.62
CA ASN A 39 -12.48 -5.53 -19.04
C ASN A 39 -12.57 -4.12 -19.63
N VAL A 40 -11.89 -3.94 -20.77
CA VAL A 40 -12.06 -2.74 -21.60
C VAL A 40 -13.53 -2.63 -22.02
N GLY A 41 -14.10 -1.44 -21.83
CA GLY A 41 -15.52 -1.13 -22.04
C GLY A 41 -16.38 -1.22 -20.78
N ASP A 42 -15.86 -1.77 -19.68
CA ASP A 42 -16.60 -1.80 -18.41
C ASP A 42 -16.73 -0.40 -17.82
N THR A 43 -17.93 -0.09 -17.33
CA THR A 43 -18.21 1.17 -16.64
C THR A 43 -17.86 1.04 -15.16
N VAL A 44 -17.08 1.98 -14.65
CA VAL A 44 -16.57 2.00 -13.29
C VAL A 44 -16.78 3.37 -12.63
N LYS A 45 -16.58 3.42 -11.32
CA LYS A 45 -16.41 4.65 -10.53
C LYS A 45 -15.19 4.49 -9.64
N THR A 46 -14.56 5.57 -9.20
CA THR A 46 -13.53 5.44 -8.17
C THR A 46 -14.15 5.16 -6.80
N VAL A 47 -13.37 4.56 -5.92
CA VAL A 47 -13.72 4.48 -4.49
C VAL A 47 -13.83 5.89 -3.92
N ASN A 48 -14.72 6.07 -2.95
CA ASN A 48 -14.71 7.30 -2.16
C ASN A 48 -13.47 7.24 -1.26
N PRO A 49 -12.59 8.25 -1.29
CA PRO A 49 -11.44 8.25 -0.42
C PRO A 49 -11.90 8.35 1.04
N ASP A 50 -11.47 7.39 1.86
CA ASP A 50 -11.76 7.40 3.29
C ASP A 50 -10.87 8.43 4.02
N GLU A 51 -11.29 8.88 5.20
CA GLU A 51 -10.50 9.83 6.00
C GLU A 51 -9.16 9.24 6.47
N ASP A 52 -9.06 7.90 6.48
CA ASP A 52 -7.86 7.16 6.89
C ASP A 52 -6.81 6.99 5.77
N ILE A 53 -7.04 7.56 4.57
CA ILE A 53 -6.00 7.58 3.53
C ILE A 53 -4.87 8.51 3.97
N HIS A 54 -3.74 7.92 4.39
CA HIS A 54 -2.54 8.66 4.79
C HIS A 54 -1.82 9.37 3.62
N ASP A 55 -2.19 9.04 2.38
CA ASP A 55 -1.68 9.68 1.19
C ASP A 55 -2.62 10.79 0.67
N VAL A 56 -2.23 12.03 0.95
CA VAL A 56 -2.99 13.23 0.57
C VAL A 56 -3.12 13.36 -0.96
N GLU A 57 -2.14 12.92 -1.73
CA GLU A 57 -2.20 13.02 -3.20
C GLU A 57 -3.27 12.08 -3.75
N THR A 58 -3.26 10.81 -3.30
CA THR A 58 -4.26 9.82 -3.66
C THR A 58 -5.67 10.26 -3.22
N TYR A 59 -5.81 10.84 -2.02
CA TYR A 59 -7.10 11.35 -1.55
C TYR A 59 -7.73 12.35 -2.54
N TYR A 60 -6.99 13.40 -2.93
CA TYR A 60 -7.51 14.41 -3.86
C TYR A 60 -7.69 13.86 -5.27
N TYR A 61 -6.83 12.93 -5.69
CA TYR A 61 -6.95 12.27 -6.99
C TYR A 61 -8.26 11.49 -7.10
N LEU A 62 -8.56 10.62 -6.13
CA LEU A 62 -9.80 9.85 -6.10
C LEU A 62 -11.03 10.75 -5.95
N GLN A 63 -10.96 11.80 -5.13
CA GLN A 63 -12.07 12.76 -4.97
C GLN A 63 -12.41 13.49 -6.27
N LYS A 64 -11.40 13.80 -7.10
CA LYS A 64 -11.58 14.47 -8.39
C LYS A 64 -12.38 13.60 -9.38
N PHE A 65 -12.09 12.30 -9.44
CA PHE A 65 -12.71 11.38 -10.38
C PHE A 65 -13.98 10.70 -9.84
N GLY A 66 -14.15 10.58 -8.52
CA GLY A 66 -15.27 9.87 -7.87
C GLY A 66 -16.64 10.52 -8.02
N LYS A 67 -16.73 11.71 -8.62
CA LYS A 67 -18.00 12.37 -8.93
C LYS A 67 -18.63 11.85 -10.22
N GLU A 68 -17.86 11.20 -11.08
CA GLU A 68 -18.28 10.78 -12.41
C GLU A 68 -18.09 9.28 -12.60
N LYS A 69 -18.79 8.72 -13.59
CA LYS A 69 -18.55 7.35 -14.06
C LYS A 69 -17.49 7.40 -15.16
N GLY A 70 -16.61 6.42 -15.18
CA GLY A 70 -15.60 6.25 -16.21
C GLY A 70 -15.77 4.94 -16.96
N GLU A 71 -15.17 4.85 -18.14
CA GLU A 71 -15.10 3.62 -18.93
C GLU A 71 -13.64 3.15 -18.98
N ILE A 72 -13.40 1.86 -18.74
CA ILE A 72 -12.05 1.29 -18.88
C ILE A 72 -11.68 1.27 -20.36
N ILE A 73 -10.57 1.92 -20.72
CA ILE A 73 -10.07 2.00 -22.10
C ILE A 73 -8.83 1.13 -22.31
N SER A 74 -8.10 0.80 -21.24
CA SER A 74 -6.93 -0.07 -21.28
C SER A 74 -6.72 -0.74 -19.93
N THR A 75 -6.13 -1.93 -19.94
CA THR A 75 -5.73 -2.68 -18.74
C THR A 75 -4.28 -3.12 -18.90
N GLY A 76 -3.58 -3.22 -17.77
CA GLY A 76 -2.20 -3.68 -17.78
C GLY A 76 -1.75 -4.17 -16.41
N THR A 77 -0.53 -4.68 -16.38
CA THR A 77 0.09 -5.20 -15.17
C THR A 77 1.49 -4.61 -15.07
N ASN A 78 1.91 -4.19 -13.87
CA ASN A 78 3.27 -3.68 -13.65
C ASN A 78 4.27 -4.81 -13.29
N GLU A 79 5.53 -4.45 -13.04
CA GLU A 79 6.61 -5.39 -12.69
C GLU A 79 6.38 -6.17 -11.38
N TYR A 80 5.44 -5.71 -10.54
CA TYR A 80 5.04 -6.33 -9.28
C TYR A 80 3.71 -7.10 -9.40
N GLU A 81 3.28 -7.42 -10.62
CA GLU A 81 2.03 -8.13 -10.91
C GLU A 81 0.75 -7.39 -10.46
N ALA A 82 0.85 -6.08 -10.15
CA ALA A 82 -0.31 -5.28 -9.80
C ALA A 82 -1.07 -4.83 -11.06
N HIS A 83 -2.38 -5.06 -11.06
CA HIS A 83 -3.27 -4.67 -12.15
C HIS A 83 -3.63 -3.20 -12.07
N TYR A 84 -3.48 -2.51 -13.20
CA TYR A 84 -3.91 -1.13 -13.35
C TYR A 84 -4.89 -1.00 -14.53
N TYR A 85 -5.73 0.02 -14.42
CA TYR A 85 -6.81 0.33 -15.34
C TYR A 85 -6.66 1.78 -15.78
N GLU A 86 -6.57 2.00 -17.09
CA GLU A 86 -6.74 3.34 -17.65
C GLU A 86 -8.22 3.57 -17.87
N VAL A 87 -8.76 4.62 -17.25
CA VAL A 87 -10.18 4.90 -17.23
C VAL A 87 -10.43 6.29 -17.81
N GLN A 88 -11.30 6.36 -18.83
CA GLN A 88 -11.75 7.60 -19.43
C GLN A 88 -12.93 8.16 -18.64
N PHE A 89 -12.72 9.29 -17.96
CA PHE A 89 -13.74 10.10 -17.29
C PHE A 89 -14.01 11.36 -18.11
N TYR A 90 -15.13 11.39 -18.83
CA TYR A 90 -15.52 12.48 -19.72
C TYR A 90 -14.38 12.94 -20.66
N LYS A 91 -13.59 13.96 -20.28
CA LYS A 91 -12.46 14.52 -21.06
C LYS A 91 -11.07 14.28 -20.42
N GLN A 92 -10.99 13.43 -19.42
CA GLN A 92 -9.77 13.13 -18.68
C GLN A 92 -9.54 11.62 -18.62
N ILE A 93 -8.28 11.22 -18.64
CA ILE A 93 -7.88 9.83 -18.40
C ILE A 93 -7.19 9.79 -17.04
N GLY A 94 -7.58 8.82 -16.23
CA GLY A 94 -6.87 8.49 -14.99
C GLY A 94 -6.39 7.05 -15.01
N VAL A 95 -5.35 6.77 -14.21
CA VAL A 95 -4.81 5.43 -14.02
C VAL A 95 -5.12 5.03 -12.59
N PHE A 96 -5.73 3.87 -12.41
CA PHE A 96 -6.18 3.39 -11.12
C PHE A 96 -5.80 1.94 -10.92
N TYR A 97 -5.51 1.57 -9.68
CA TYR A 97 -5.36 0.19 -9.27
C TYR A 97 -6.72 -0.43 -8.95
N GLU A 98 -6.76 -1.76 -8.90
CA GLU A 98 -7.96 -2.53 -8.61
C GLU A 98 -8.68 -2.10 -7.32
N SER A 99 -7.92 -1.71 -6.29
CA SER A 99 -8.47 -1.24 -5.01
C SER A 99 -9.08 0.17 -5.06
N GLU A 100 -8.90 0.89 -6.15
CA GLU A 100 -9.27 2.31 -6.29
C GLU A 100 -10.52 2.52 -7.15
N ILE A 101 -11.04 1.46 -7.77
CA ILE A 101 -12.21 1.49 -8.63
C ILE A 101 -13.24 0.42 -8.26
N ILE A 102 -14.49 0.70 -8.58
CA ILE A 102 -15.63 -0.18 -8.32
C ILE A 102 -16.42 -0.31 -9.63
N PRO A 103 -16.71 -1.54 -10.10
CA PRO A 103 -17.60 -1.77 -11.24
C PRO A 103 -19.04 -1.33 -10.96
N LEU A 104 -19.79 -1.00 -12.03
CA LEU A 104 -21.17 -0.48 -11.96
C LEU A 104 -22.21 -1.32 -12.69
#